data_AF-A0A7D6VLI3-F1
#
_entry.id   AF-A0A7D6VLI3-F1
#
_cell.length_a   1.000
_cell.length_b   1.000
_cell.length_c   1.000
_cell.angle_alpha   90.00
_cell.angle_beta   90.00
_cell.angle_gamma   90.00
#
_symmetry.space_group_name_H-M   'P 1'
#
loop_
_entity.id
_entity.type
_entity.pdbx_description
1 polymer ?
#
loop_
_entity_poly.entity_id
_entity_poly.type
_entity_poly.pdbx_seq_one_letter_code
_entity_poly.pdbx_strand_id
1 'polypeptide(L)' 'MTREQLEKELGKKVKIQITDGDIIEGYLRKTGENDFKNNPSLYIPKNYYFLTDGSLNCISFLFRVSHIVKIL' A
#
# COMPACT_ATOMS: atom_id res chain seq x y z
N MET A 1 2.18 -7.44 -12.17
CA MET A 1 2.21 -6.02 -11.78
C MET A 1 3.66 -5.56 -11.71
N THR A 2 4.03 -4.44 -12.34
CA THR A 2 5.36 -3.83 -12.15
C THR A 2 5.32 -2.78 -11.04
N ARG A 3 6.49 -2.45 -10.47
CA ARG A 3 6.61 -1.37 -9.49
C ARG A 3 6.13 -0.03 -10.05
N GLU A 4 6.51 0.26 -11.29
CA GLU A 4 6.14 1.51 -11.99
C GLU A 4 4.63 1.64 -12.18
N GLN A 5 3.93 0.53 -12.50
CA GLN A 5 2.48 0.53 -12.59
C GLN A 5 1.82 0.83 -11.25
N LEU A 6 2.32 0.21 -10.17
CA LEU A 6 1.79 0.43 -8.82
C LEU A 6 2.06 1.86 -8.33
N GLU A 7 3.26 2.39 -8.56
CA GLU A 7 3.66 3.71 -8.06
C GLU A 7 2.90 4.86 -8.76
N LYS A 8 2.34 4.65 -9.96
CA LYS A 8 1.40 5.58 -10.60
C LYS A 8 0.08 5.75 -9.84
N GLU A 9 -0.25 4.81 -8.96
CA GLU A 9 -1.48 4.81 -8.17
C GLU A 9 -1.27 5.31 -6.73
N LEU A 10 -0.06 5.77 -6.37
CA LEU A 10 0.19 6.35 -5.05
C LEU A 10 -0.74 7.53 -4.77
N GLY A 11 -1.29 7.55 -3.56
CA GLY A 11 -2.26 8.56 -3.11
C GLY A 11 -3.66 8.38 -3.66
N LYS A 12 -3.90 7.43 -4.58
CA LYS A 12 -5.23 7.16 -5.14
C LYS A 12 -5.91 5.99 -4.43
N LYS A 13 -7.24 5.97 -4.49
CA LYS A 13 -8.03 4.83 -4.05
C LYS A 13 -7.87 3.69 -5.05
N VAL A 14 -7.44 2.54 -4.59
CA VAL A 14 -7.24 1.33 -5.39
C VAL A 14 -7.94 0.16 -4.74
N LYS A 15 -8.30 -0.83 -5.55
CA LYS A 15 -8.76 -2.14 -5.12
C LYS A 15 -7.74 -3.17 -5.62
N ILE A 16 -7.14 -3.93 -4.72
CA ILE A 16 -6.08 -4.88 -5.07
C ILE A 16 -6.41 -6.28 -4.58
N GLN A 17 -6.07 -7.27 -5.39
CA GLN A 17 -6.08 -8.67 -5.00
C GLN A 17 -4.66 -9.11 -4.64
N ILE A 18 -4.51 -9.69 -3.45
CA ILE A 18 -3.24 -10.22 -2.95
C ILE A 18 -3.17 -11.73 -3.18
N THR A 19 -1.98 -12.31 -3.14
CA THR A 19 -1.67 -13.73 -3.44
C THR A 19 -2.56 -14.75 -2.73
N ASP A 20 -3.12 -14.44 -1.56
CA ASP A 20 -4.01 -15.34 -0.80
C ASP A 20 -5.50 -15.24 -1.20
N GLY A 21 -5.80 -14.47 -2.25
CA GLY A 21 -7.17 -14.27 -2.74
C GLY A 21 -7.90 -13.10 -2.10
N ASP A 22 -7.39 -12.58 -0.99
CA ASP A 22 -7.94 -11.42 -0.30
C ASP A 22 -7.96 -10.19 -1.20
N ILE A 23 -9.10 -9.49 -1.16
CA ILE A 23 -9.30 -8.23 -1.86
C ILE A 23 -9.36 -7.13 -0.81
N ILE A 24 -8.45 -6.17 -0.91
CA ILE A 24 -8.43 -4.99 -0.05
C ILE A 24 -8.59 -3.73 -0.89
N GLU A 25 -9.27 -2.74 -0.32
CA GLU A 25 -9.56 -1.47 -0.97
C GLU A 25 -9.20 -0.32 -0.04
N GLY A 26 -8.57 0.72 -0.59
CA GLY A 26 -8.13 1.88 0.17
C GLY A 26 -7.17 2.76 -0.61
N TYR A 27 -6.61 3.77 0.04
CA TYR A 27 -5.66 4.70 -0.58
C TYR A 27 -4.26 4.13 -0.52
N LEU A 28 -3.62 3.97 -1.68
CA LEU A 28 -2.29 3.37 -1.76
C LEU A 28 -1.22 4.33 -1.24
N ARG A 29 -0.45 3.87 -0.25
CA ARG A 29 0.68 4.60 0.34
C ARG A 29 1.94 3.74 0.32
N LYS A 30 3.09 4.40 0.48
CA LYS A 30 4.41 3.77 0.53
C LYS A 30 5.07 4.05 1.87
N THR A 31 5.84 3.08 2.36
CA THR A 31 6.60 3.29 3.60
C THR A 31 7.68 4.36 3.43
N GLY A 32 7.96 5.10 4.51
CA GLY A 32 8.92 6.21 4.52
C GLY A 32 8.34 7.57 4.12
N GLU A 33 7.03 7.67 3.87
CA GLU A 33 6.37 8.95 3.67
C GLU A 33 6.28 9.76 4.98
N ASN A 34 6.48 11.08 4.90
CA ASN A 34 6.53 11.97 6.07
C ASN A 34 5.22 12.00 6.88
N ASP A 35 4.09 11.75 6.23
CA ASP A 35 2.76 11.67 6.87
C ASP A 35 2.72 10.58 7.97
N PHE A 36 3.60 9.57 7.88
CA PHE A 36 3.64 8.44 8.80
C PHE A 36 4.88 8.41 9.70
N LYS A 37 5.66 9.51 9.78
CA LYS A 37 6.91 9.56 10.56
C LYS A 37 6.75 9.19 12.05
N ASN A 38 5.56 9.40 12.61
CA ASN A 38 5.23 9.08 14.00
C ASN A 38 4.84 7.61 14.20
N ASN A 39 4.69 6.84 13.12
CA ASN A 39 4.43 5.41 13.15
C ASN A 39 5.66 4.65 12.60
N PRO A 40 6.55 4.16 13.48
CA PRO A 40 7.77 3.44 13.07
C PRO A 40 7.52 2.29 12.10
N SER A 41 6.40 1.57 12.27
CA SER A 41 6.03 0.44 11.42
C SER A 41 5.71 0.85 9.99
N LEU A 42 5.28 2.09 9.75
CA LEU A 42 4.98 2.61 8.42
C LEU A 42 6.10 3.48 7.85
N TYR A 43 7.01 3.98 8.70
CA TYR A 43 8.10 4.86 8.28
C TYR A 43 9.44 4.14 8.05
N ILE A 44 9.82 3.23 8.96
CA ILE A 44 11.16 2.61 8.95
C ILE A 44 11.33 1.57 7.85
N PRO A 45 10.36 0.65 7.61
CA PRO A 45 10.53 -0.35 6.56
C PRO A 45 10.71 0.30 5.20
N LYS A 46 11.58 -0.26 4.36
CA LYS A 46 11.83 0.28 3.01
C LYS A 46 11.22 -0.63 1.95
N ASN A 47 10.74 -0.03 0.86
CA ASN A 47 10.17 -0.73 -0.30
C ASN A 47 8.91 -1.56 0.01
N TYR A 48 8.08 -1.09 0.94
CA TYR A 48 6.76 -1.65 1.20
C TYR A 48 5.66 -0.65 0.87
N TYR A 49 4.46 -1.19 0.67
CA TYR A 49 3.23 -0.47 0.40
C TYR A 49 2.16 -0.91 1.39
N PHE A 50 1.15 -0.07 1.56
CA PHE A 50 -0.01 -0.33 2.40
C PHE A 50 -1.20 0.51 1.94
N LEU A 51 -2.39 0.17 2.44
CA LEU A 51 -3.60 0.92 2.17
C LEU A 51 -4.05 1.69 3.41
N THR A 52 -4.63 2.87 3.19
CA THR A 52 -5.29 3.66 4.22
C THR A 52 -6.77 3.90 3.94
N ASP A 53 -7.52 4.27 4.97
CA ASP A 53 -8.94 4.65 4.90
C ASP A 53 -9.20 6.05 4.32
N GLY A 54 -8.15 6.81 3.97
CA GLY A 54 -8.23 8.20 3.53
C GLY A 54 -8.01 9.23 4.65
N SER A 55 -8.03 8.80 5.91
CA SER A 55 -7.68 9.61 7.11
C SER A 55 -6.31 9.22 7.68
N LEU A 56 -5.42 8.69 6.83
CA LEU A 56 -4.08 8.19 7.19
C LEU A 56 -4.08 7.01 8.18
N ASN A 57 -5.21 6.37 8.45
CA ASN A 57 -5.21 5.14 9.23
C ASN A 57 -4.87 3.96 8.33
N CYS A 58 -3.86 3.16 8.71
CA CYS A 58 -3.49 1.95 7.99
C CYS A 58 -4.56 0.88 8.17
N ILE A 59 -5.09 0.34 7.07
CA ILE A 59 -6.14 -0.68 7.06
C ILE A 59 -5.68 -2.02 6.44
N SER A 60 -4.41 -2.09 6.06
CA SER A 60 -3.80 -3.31 5.54
C SER A 60 -2.52 -3.67 6.29
N PHE A 61 -2.00 -4.86 6.02
CA PHE A 61 -0.61 -5.19 6.30
C PHE A 61 0.33 -4.52 5.27
N LEU A 62 1.64 -4.54 5.56
CA LEU A 62 2.66 -4.11 4.61
C LEU A 62 2.86 -5.18 3.52
N PHE A 63 2.76 -4.80 2.26
CA PHE A 63 2.97 -5.70 1.14
C PHE A 63 4.01 -5.18 0.15
N ARG A 64 4.54 -6.10 -0.66
CA ARG A 64 5.42 -5.79 -1.79
C ARG A 64 4.63 -5.93 -3.09
N VAL A 65 5.16 -5.37 -4.17
CA VAL A 65 4.61 -5.54 -5.53
C VAL A 65 4.40 -7.02 -5.87
N SER A 66 5.32 -7.90 -5.44
CA SER A 66 5.26 -9.34 -5.67
C SER A 66 4.08 -10.05 -5.00
N HIS A 67 3.44 -9.44 -3.99
CA HIS A 67 2.25 -9.99 -3.35
C HIS A 67 0.97 -9.65 -4.14
N ILE A 68 1.02 -8.66 -5.03
CA ILE A 68 -0.14 -8.18 -5.77
C ILE A 68 -0.35 -9.04 -7.01
N VAL A 69 -1.50 -9.71 -7.07
CA VAL A 69 -1.93 -10.49 -8.23
C VAL A 69 -2.43 -9.54 -9.32
N LYS A 70 -3.34 -8.63 -8.96
CA LYS A 70 -3.90 -7.61 -9.86
C LYS A 70 -4.44 -6.38 -9.11
N ILE A 71 -4.47 -5.25 -9.81
CA ILE A 71 -5.29 -4.09 -9.46
C ILE A 71 -6.62 -4.24 -10.21
N LEU A 72 -7.73 -4.00 -9.50
CA LEU A 72 -9.11 -4.13 -9.98
C LEU A 72 -9.69 -2.78 -10.37
#